data_AF-A0A8T3MRM2-F1
#
_entry.id   AF-A0A8T3MRM2-F1
#
_cell.length_a   1.000
_cell.length_b   1.000
_cell.length_c   1.000
_cell.angle_alpha   90.00
_cell.angle_beta   90.00
_cell.angle_gamma   90.00
#
_symmetry.space_group_name_H-M   'P 1'
#
loop_
_entity.id
_entity.type
_entity.pdbx_description
1 polymer ?
#
loop_
_entity_poly.entity_id
_entity_poly.type
_entity_poly.pdbx_seq_one_letter_code
_entity_poly.pdbx_strand_id
1 'polypeptide(L)'
;MFTTSPDSRAGWPTVDLGSHLVADGRLCGGIELAPLNVELMADGERDNALAALATLYDAVPGPFGLLSVPADRPPQEHLAQIEERLDGNRARAWFRAYVALYREAASQARRPVRRTFLHLDAATEAELGRALTTLRRVAEDAGVVFRDVEPPELANIWSGLARTGETFSLGPAVATGPSVFAAVGLGRRWPSEVAPGWLAALLTTGGVAAASLRVRPLFRAEAMHFLTVRLRHVRAAERLARERGELDDVARERLGQTAASGRRAVHAAAGRIYLVDAVLLVEAPDAATLRERLEMLRLEGRALELDIEPATFRLAEAWRACLPGPAPAPIAERNLDSASLAASLLHAASDLYEPSGHLYGVARTSGAPIVLDRFAHTSHNAIVLGQTGTGKTMFTGAEIGRCLLRGIRVLAIDPLGDYRRLTETLDGTYVEL
;
A
#
# COMPACT_ATOMS: atom_id res chain seq x y z
N MET A 1 27.26 10.51 -11.86
CA MET A 1 28.52 9.94 -11.34
C MET A 1 28.71 10.48 -9.94
N PHE A 2 28.44 9.66 -8.92
CA PHE A 2 28.46 10.08 -7.52
C PHE A 2 29.89 10.03 -7.00
N THR A 3 30.47 11.15 -6.56
CA THR A 3 31.79 11.18 -5.93
C THR A 3 31.61 11.20 -4.42
N THR A 4 31.94 10.09 -3.75
CA THR A 4 32.01 10.00 -2.29
C THR A 4 33.33 10.59 -1.79
N SER A 5 33.27 11.43 -0.77
CA SER A 5 34.44 11.78 0.05
C SER A 5 35.00 10.49 0.71
N PRO A 6 36.33 10.31 0.86
CA PRO A 6 36.94 9.03 1.22
C PRO A 6 36.64 8.49 2.62
N ASP A 7 35.89 9.21 3.46
CA ASP A 7 35.78 8.91 4.90
C ASP A 7 34.38 8.51 5.43
N SER A 8 33.41 8.19 4.57
CA SER A 8 32.09 7.71 5.04
C SER A 8 31.94 6.18 4.95
N ARG A 9 32.07 5.48 6.10
CA ARG A 9 31.81 4.04 6.24
C ARG A 9 30.33 3.62 6.15
N ALA A 10 29.45 4.51 5.70
CA ALA A 10 28.07 4.19 5.33
C ALA A 10 27.82 4.72 3.91
N GLY A 11 28.38 4.03 2.92
CA GLY A 11 28.12 4.36 1.52
C GLY A 11 26.63 4.28 1.22
N TRP A 12 26.08 5.37 0.70
CA TRP A 12 24.80 5.36 0.02
C TRP A 12 24.83 4.30 -1.09
N PRO A 13 23.75 3.55 -1.35
CA PRO A 13 23.81 2.44 -2.30
C PRO A 13 24.21 2.94 -3.69
N THR A 14 25.07 2.18 -4.34
CA THR A 14 25.47 2.42 -5.73
C THR A 14 24.50 1.71 -6.65
N VAL A 15 24.01 2.42 -7.67
CA VAL A 15 22.97 1.93 -8.58
C VAL A 15 23.44 2.07 -10.01
N ASP A 16 23.26 1.02 -10.80
CA ASP A 16 23.49 1.02 -12.24
C ASP A 16 22.25 0.50 -12.98
N LEU A 17 21.94 1.12 -14.12
CA LEU A 17 20.80 0.76 -14.97
C LEU A 17 21.33 0.38 -16.36
N GLY A 18 21.34 -0.92 -16.62
CA GLY A 18 21.56 -1.49 -17.95
C GLY A 18 20.31 -2.20 -18.46
N SER A 19 20.47 -3.44 -18.92
CA SER A 19 19.33 -4.34 -19.16
C SER A 19 18.61 -4.75 -17.87
N HIS A 20 19.31 -4.69 -16.74
CA HIS A 20 18.80 -4.91 -15.39
C HIS A 20 19.16 -3.75 -14.49
N LEU A 21 18.39 -3.58 -13.42
CA LEU A 21 18.74 -2.67 -12.34
C LEU A 21 19.67 -3.38 -11.36
N VAL A 22 20.80 -2.77 -11.01
CA VAL A 22 21.78 -3.34 -10.09
C VAL A 22 22.00 -2.38 -8.91
N ALA A 23 21.76 -2.82 -7.68
CA ALA A 23 22.11 -2.11 -6.44
C ALA A 23 23.20 -2.84 -5.68
N ASP A 24 24.27 -2.14 -5.34
CA ASP A 24 25.38 -2.68 -4.53
C ASP A 24 25.86 -4.07 -5.06
N GLY A 25 25.93 -4.19 -6.40
CA GLY A 25 26.35 -5.39 -7.10
C GLY A 25 25.31 -6.52 -7.20
N ARG A 26 24.05 -6.28 -6.81
CA ARG A 26 22.96 -7.27 -6.85
C ARG A 26 21.86 -6.85 -7.82
N LEU A 27 21.42 -7.77 -8.66
CA LEU A 27 20.34 -7.51 -9.62
C LEU A 27 19.02 -7.40 -8.88
N CYS A 28 18.20 -6.44 -9.27
CA CYS A 28 16.94 -6.11 -8.63
C CYS A 28 15.79 -6.21 -9.61
N GLY A 29 14.66 -6.73 -9.15
CA GLY A 29 13.43 -6.83 -9.93
C GLY A 29 12.22 -7.06 -9.04
N GLY A 30 11.02 -7.05 -9.60
CA GLY A 30 9.82 -7.22 -8.81
C GLY A 30 8.54 -7.09 -9.61
N ILE A 31 7.42 -7.11 -8.89
CA ILE A 31 6.09 -6.89 -9.40
C ILE A 31 5.40 -5.79 -8.59
N GLU A 32 4.48 -5.07 -9.21
CA GLU A 32 3.55 -4.18 -8.55
C GLU A 32 2.29 -4.97 -8.18
N LEU A 33 1.93 -4.96 -6.90
CA LEU A 33 0.68 -5.54 -6.44
C LEU A 33 -0.45 -4.57 -6.71
N ALA A 34 -1.55 -5.06 -7.28
CA ALA A 34 -2.74 -4.24 -7.47
C ALA A 34 -3.29 -3.78 -6.10
N PRO A 35 -3.89 -2.58 -6.02
CA PRO A 35 -4.49 -2.11 -4.79
C PRO A 35 -5.62 -3.06 -4.33
N LEU A 36 -5.65 -3.37 -3.04
CA LEU A 36 -6.65 -4.28 -2.45
C LEU A 36 -7.55 -3.52 -1.47
N ASN A 37 -8.84 -3.46 -1.75
CA ASN A 37 -9.82 -2.83 -0.86
C ASN A 37 -10.56 -3.88 -0.02
N VAL A 38 -9.95 -4.27 1.10
CA VAL A 38 -10.52 -5.27 2.01
C VAL A 38 -11.79 -4.82 2.72
N GLU A 39 -12.05 -3.52 2.81
CA GLU A 39 -13.24 -2.95 3.46
C GLU A 39 -14.52 -3.20 2.64
N LEU A 40 -14.39 -3.26 1.31
CA LEU A 40 -15.51 -3.49 0.39
C LEU A 40 -15.74 -4.98 0.09
N MET A 41 -14.81 -5.85 0.48
CA MET A 41 -14.90 -7.29 0.25
C MET A 41 -15.82 -7.96 1.27
N ALA A 42 -16.62 -8.91 0.80
CA ALA A 42 -17.31 -9.85 1.67
C ALA A 42 -16.28 -10.69 2.44
N ASP A 43 -16.63 -11.18 3.65
CA ASP A 43 -15.66 -11.85 4.52
C ASP A 43 -14.95 -13.04 3.85
N GLY A 44 -15.69 -13.89 3.12
CA GLY A 44 -15.08 -15.02 2.40
C GLY A 44 -14.17 -14.60 1.24
N GLU A 45 -14.47 -13.49 0.56
CA GLU A 45 -13.60 -12.93 -0.49
C GLU A 45 -12.31 -12.36 0.13
N ARG A 46 -12.46 -11.65 1.26
CA ARG A 46 -11.35 -11.10 2.02
C ARG A 46 -10.41 -12.20 2.51
N ASP A 47 -10.95 -13.27 3.09
CA ASP A 47 -10.15 -14.41 3.57
C ASP A 47 -9.40 -15.10 2.44
N ASN A 48 -10.06 -15.29 1.28
CA ASN A 48 -9.42 -15.86 0.09
C ASN A 48 -8.29 -14.96 -0.43
N ALA A 49 -8.49 -13.64 -0.50
CA ALA A 49 -7.47 -12.70 -0.93
C ALA A 49 -6.24 -12.71 0.00
N LEU A 50 -6.46 -12.77 1.32
CA LEU A 50 -5.37 -12.87 2.30
C LEU A 50 -4.63 -14.20 2.21
N ALA A 51 -5.34 -15.31 2.01
CA ALA A 51 -4.73 -16.62 1.81
C ALA A 51 -3.90 -16.69 0.51
N ALA A 52 -4.38 -16.04 -0.56
CA ALA A 52 -3.65 -15.90 -1.82
C ALA A 52 -2.34 -15.11 -1.62
N LEU A 53 -2.38 -13.99 -0.89
CA LEU A 53 -1.19 -13.22 -0.55
C LEU A 53 -0.20 -13.99 0.32
N ALA A 54 -0.69 -14.74 1.32
CA ALA A 54 0.15 -15.60 2.15
C ALA A 54 0.86 -16.66 1.31
N THR A 55 0.15 -17.26 0.35
CA THR A 55 0.70 -18.25 -0.60
C THR A 55 1.78 -17.61 -1.49
N LEU A 56 1.53 -16.40 -1.98
CA LEU A 56 2.49 -15.65 -2.78
C LEU A 56 3.78 -15.37 -1.99
N TYR A 57 3.67 -14.88 -0.75
CA TYR A 57 4.82 -14.59 0.10
C TYR A 57 5.61 -15.86 0.46
N ASP A 58 4.90 -16.95 0.75
CA ASP A 58 5.52 -18.25 1.07
C ASP A 58 6.34 -18.82 -0.09
N ALA A 59 5.94 -18.54 -1.33
CA ALA A 59 6.64 -18.97 -2.54
C ALA A 59 7.94 -18.21 -2.81
N VAL A 60 8.19 -17.07 -2.15
CA VAL A 60 9.42 -16.31 -2.34
C VAL A 60 10.60 -17.07 -1.70
N PRO A 61 11.64 -17.42 -2.49
CA PRO A 61 12.69 -18.33 -2.02
C PRO A 61 13.64 -17.71 -0.98
N GLY A 62 13.78 -16.38 -0.97
CA GLY A 62 14.73 -15.66 -0.14
C GLY A 62 14.16 -14.36 0.45
N PRO A 63 15.02 -13.49 1.00
CA PRO A 63 14.61 -12.18 1.46
C PRO A 63 13.95 -11.36 0.34
N PHE A 64 12.95 -10.57 0.72
CA PHE A 64 12.25 -9.68 -0.20
C PHE A 64 11.84 -8.40 0.52
N GLY A 65 11.42 -7.40 -0.24
CA GLY A 65 10.83 -6.19 0.30
C GLY A 65 9.43 -5.96 -0.24
N LEU A 66 8.57 -5.44 0.63
CA LEU A 66 7.32 -4.79 0.24
C LEU A 66 7.53 -3.29 0.42
N LEU A 67 7.53 -2.55 -0.69
CA LEU A 67 7.72 -1.10 -0.69
C LEU A 67 6.44 -0.44 -1.17
N SER A 68 5.81 0.36 -0.31
CA SER A 68 4.65 1.17 -0.64
C SER A 68 5.05 2.64 -0.69
N VAL A 69 4.77 3.29 -1.81
CA VAL A 69 5.07 4.71 -2.07
C VAL A 69 3.81 5.44 -2.53
N PRO A 70 3.68 6.75 -2.26
CA PRO A 70 2.66 7.58 -2.88
C PRO A 70 2.66 7.40 -4.40
N ALA A 71 1.49 7.13 -4.97
CA ALA A 71 1.21 7.20 -6.38
C ALA A 71 1.00 8.68 -6.72
N ASP A 72 1.79 9.22 -7.65
CA ASP A 72 1.37 10.43 -8.33
C ASP A 72 0.27 10.03 -9.33
N ARG A 73 -0.92 10.62 -9.18
CA ARG A 73 -2.06 10.40 -10.07
C ARG A 73 -2.45 11.75 -10.65
N PRO A 74 -1.74 12.21 -11.69
CA PRO A 74 -2.03 13.50 -12.28
C PRO A 74 -3.47 13.47 -12.81
N PRO A 75 -4.29 14.49 -12.54
CA PRO A 75 -5.68 14.50 -13.00
C PRO A 75 -5.85 14.27 -14.51
N GLN A 76 -4.81 14.60 -15.28
CA GLN A 76 -4.78 14.43 -16.73
C GLN A 76 -4.93 12.98 -17.18
N GLU A 77 -4.50 11.99 -16.38
CA GLU A 77 -4.61 10.56 -16.75
C GLU A 77 -6.06 10.14 -16.98
N HIS A 78 -6.96 10.52 -16.06
CA HIS A 78 -8.39 10.26 -16.21
C HIS A 78 -9.05 11.18 -17.23
N LEU A 79 -8.69 12.47 -17.20
CA LEU A 79 -9.33 13.47 -18.06
C LEU A 79 -9.04 13.23 -19.55
N ALA A 80 -7.81 12.83 -19.92
CA ALA A 80 -7.43 12.56 -21.30
C ALA A 80 -8.28 11.44 -21.94
N GLN A 81 -8.61 10.39 -21.18
CA GLN A 81 -9.42 9.27 -21.68
C GLN A 81 -10.86 9.66 -22.03
N ILE A 82 -11.40 10.68 -21.36
CA ILE A 82 -12.71 11.25 -21.70
C ILE A 82 -12.54 12.20 -22.88
N GLU A 83 -11.53 13.07 -22.85
CA GLU A 83 -11.27 14.08 -23.88
C GLU A 83 -11.11 13.48 -25.28
N GLU A 84 -10.39 12.36 -25.40
CA GLU A 84 -10.20 11.63 -26.67
C GLU A 84 -11.51 11.15 -27.32
N ARG A 85 -12.58 10.98 -26.53
CA ARG A 85 -13.87 10.44 -26.98
C ARG A 85 -14.93 11.52 -27.20
N LEU A 86 -14.61 12.80 -26.94
CA LEU A 86 -15.59 13.88 -27.05
C LEU A 86 -15.89 14.22 -28.50
N ASP A 87 -17.19 14.27 -28.82
CA ASP A 87 -17.68 14.76 -30.10
C ASP A 87 -18.56 16.03 -29.92
N GLY A 88 -18.34 17.02 -30.78
CA GLY A 88 -19.11 18.27 -30.80
C GLY A 88 -18.75 19.35 -29.75
N ASN A 89 -19.16 20.59 -30.03
CA ASN A 89 -18.85 21.76 -29.19
C ASN A 89 -19.56 21.77 -27.83
N ARG A 90 -20.73 21.14 -27.73
CA ARG A 90 -21.55 21.10 -26.51
C ARG A 90 -20.98 20.12 -25.48
N ALA A 91 -20.53 18.94 -25.94
CA ALA A 91 -19.81 17.99 -25.09
C ALA A 91 -18.52 18.59 -24.52
N ARG A 92 -17.78 19.35 -25.32
CA ARG A 92 -16.59 20.11 -24.86
C ARG A 92 -16.93 21.14 -23.78
N ALA A 93 -18.08 21.81 -23.87
CA ALA A 93 -18.51 22.75 -22.84
C ALA A 93 -18.82 22.05 -21.51
N TRP A 94 -19.53 20.92 -21.55
CA TRP A 94 -19.79 20.09 -20.37
C TRP A 94 -18.52 19.50 -19.77
N PHE A 95 -17.61 19.06 -20.64
CA PHE A 95 -16.32 18.51 -20.22
C PHE A 95 -15.48 19.54 -19.46
N ARG A 96 -15.48 20.83 -19.85
CA ARG A 96 -14.77 21.87 -19.09
C ARG A 96 -15.25 21.99 -17.64
N ALA A 97 -16.57 21.89 -17.42
CA ALA A 97 -17.13 21.90 -16.06
C ALA A 97 -16.72 20.64 -15.28
N TYR A 98 -16.72 19.49 -15.94
CA TYR A 98 -16.25 18.23 -15.36
C TYR A 98 -14.76 18.29 -14.98
N VAL A 99 -13.91 18.83 -15.85
CA VAL A 99 -12.47 19.03 -15.61
C VAL A 99 -12.24 19.88 -14.37
N ALA A 100 -12.97 20.99 -14.23
CA ALA A 100 -12.85 21.86 -13.05
C ALA A 100 -13.23 21.13 -11.76
N LEU A 101 -14.38 20.45 -11.76
CA LEU A 101 -14.86 19.66 -10.63
C LEU A 101 -13.86 18.56 -10.23
N TYR A 102 -13.34 17.83 -11.23
CA TYR A 102 -12.41 16.74 -11.00
C TYR A 102 -11.06 17.24 -10.46
N ARG A 103 -10.53 18.34 -11.01
CA ARG A 103 -9.29 18.96 -10.52
C ARG A 103 -9.44 19.50 -9.11
N GLU A 104 -10.59 20.07 -8.76
CA GLU A 104 -10.90 20.50 -7.40
C GLU A 104 -10.97 19.30 -6.43
N ALA A 105 -11.67 18.22 -6.81
CA ALA A 105 -11.72 17.01 -6.01
C ALA A 105 -10.31 16.40 -5.81
N ALA A 106 -9.51 16.34 -6.87
CA ALA A 106 -8.16 15.80 -6.82
C ALA A 106 -7.20 16.66 -5.97
N SER A 107 -7.33 17.99 -5.98
CA SER A 107 -6.49 18.87 -5.16
C SER A 107 -6.81 18.82 -3.67
N GLN A 108 -8.02 18.38 -3.31
CA GLN A 108 -8.46 18.19 -1.93
C GLN A 108 -8.12 16.80 -1.35
N ALA A 109 -7.52 15.91 -2.15
CA ALA A 109 -7.10 14.59 -1.69
C ALA A 109 -6.04 14.75 -0.59
N ARG A 110 -6.39 14.31 0.63
CA ARG A 110 -5.55 14.45 1.83
C ARG A 110 -4.60 13.27 2.00
N ARG A 111 -4.93 12.13 1.39
CA ARG A 111 -4.20 10.86 1.48
C ARG A 111 -3.82 10.43 0.06
N PRO A 112 -2.52 10.34 -0.27
CA PRO A 112 -2.12 9.88 -1.59
C PRO A 112 -2.46 8.40 -1.71
N VAL A 113 -3.02 8.01 -2.85
CA VAL A 113 -3.14 6.58 -3.18
C VAL A 113 -1.74 6.00 -3.25
N ARG A 114 -1.56 4.73 -2.93
CA ARG A 114 -0.23 4.12 -2.86
C ARG A 114 -0.07 3.02 -3.90
N ARG A 115 1.16 2.92 -4.41
CA ARG A 115 1.63 1.81 -5.24
C ARG A 115 2.51 0.94 -4.38
N THR A 116 2.33 -0.36 -4.44
CA THR A 116 3.13 -1.30 -3.63
C THR A 116 3.86 -2.27 -4.52
N PHE A 117 5.14 -2.40 -4.26
CA PHE A 117 6.06 -3.22 -5.03
C PHE A 117 6.56 -4.34 -4.14
N LEU A 118 6.39 -5.58 -4.62
CA LEU A 118 7.14 -6.72 -4.09
C LEU A 118 8.42 -6.83 -4.89
N HIS A 119 9.55 -6.54 -4.25
CA HIS A 119 10.85 -6.52 -4.90
C HIS A 119 11.81 -7.55 -4.29
N LEU A 120 12.68 -8.06 -5.15
CA LEU A 120 13.66 -9.10 -4.89
C LEU A 120 15.03 -8.62 -5.35
N ASP A 121 16.07 -9.18 -4.75
CA ASP A 121 17.44 -9.04 -5.22
C ASP A 121 18.12 -10.40 -5.36
N ALA A 122 19.03 -10.54 -6.32
CA ALA A 122 19.76 -11.78 -6.59
C ALA A 122 21.21 -11.50 -7.00
N ALA A 123 22.07 -12.52 -6.86
CA ALA A 123 23.47 -12.41 -7.27
C ALA A 123 23.65 -12.55 -8.79
N THR A 124 22.76 -13.29 -9.45
CA THR A 124 22.83 -13.57 -10.88
C THR A 124 21.49 -13.36 -11.58
N GLU A 125 21.53 -13.06 -12.88
CA GLU A 125 20.34 -12.95 -13.73
C GLU A 125 19.51 -14.25 -13.74
N ALA A 126 20.17 -15.41 -13.76
CA ALA A 126 19.48 -16.70 -13.75
C ALA A 126 18.71 -16.93 -12.43
N GLU A 127 19.25 -16.50 -11.29
CA GLU A 127 18.56 -16.55 -10.01
C GLU A 127 17.37 -15.60 -9.96
N LEU A 128 17.56 -14.34 -10.38
CA LEU A 128 16.49 -13.35 -10.42
C LEU A 128 15.35 -13.80 -11.34
N GLY A 129 15.69 -14.27 -12.54
CA GLY A 129 14.73 -14.75 -13.53
C GLY A 129 13.90 -15.93 -13.02
N ARG A 130 14.52 -16.92 -12.34
CA ARG A 130 13.79 -18.04 -11.72
C ARG A 130 12.87 -17.57 -10.59
N ALA A 131 13.33 -16.64 -9.75
CA ALA A 131 12.54 -16.13 -8.64
C ALA A 131 11.32 -15.35 -9.14
N LEU A 132 11.49 -14.45 -10.12
CA LEU A 132 10.40 -13.70 -10.73
C LEU A 132 9.42 -14.61 -11.48
N THR A 133 9.91 -15.61 -12.22
CA THR A 133 9.05 -16.59 -12.90
C THR A 133 8.19 -17.35 -11.90
N THR A 134 8.78 -17.79 -10.78
CA THR A 134 8.05 -18.49 -9.72
C THR A 134 7.01 -17.58 -9.08
N LEU A 135 7.40 -16.34 -8.77
CA LEU A 135 6.54 -15.33 -8.17
C LEU A 135 5.31 -15.05 -9.05
N ARG A 136 5.51 -14.82 -10.36
CA ARG A 136 4.44 -14.57 -11.33
C ARG A 136 3.47 -15.74 -11.42
N ARG A 137 4.01 -16.96 -11.61
CA ARG A 137 3.19 -18.17 -11.70
C ARG A 137 2.34 -18.36 -10.44
N VAL A 138 2.93 -18.19 -9.26
CA VAL A 138 2.18 -18.35 -8.00
C VAL A 138 1.15 -17.25 -7.82
N ALA A 139 1.44 -16.01 -8.22
CA ALA A 139 0.47 -14.92 -8.19
C ALA A 139 -0.71 -15.22 -9.11
N GLU A 140 -0.46 -15.67 -10.34
CA GLU A 140 -1.49 -16.10 -11.29
C GLU A 140 -2.33 -17.27 -10.74
N ASP A 141 -1.67 -18.34 -10.27
CA ASP A 141 -2.32 -19.55 -9.74
C ASP A 141 -3.19 -19.23 -8.50
N ALA A 142 -2.74 -18.31 -7.65
CA ALA A 142 -3.45 -17.89 -6.44
C ALA A 142 -4.51 -16.80 -6.70
N GLY A 143 -4.59 -16.25 -7.91
CA GLY A 143 -5.52 -15.16 -8.25
C GLY A 143 -5.12 -13.79 -7.68
N VAL A 144 -3.84 -13.57 -7.36
CA VAL A 144 -3.32 -12.26 -6.96
C VAL A 144 -3.13 -11.41 -8.21
N VAL A 145 -3.76 -10.23 -8.26
CA VAL A 145 -3.62 -9.30 -9.38
C VAL A 145 -2.32 -8.50 -9.24
N PHE A 146 -1.49 -8.52 -10.29
CA PHE A 146 -0.21 -7.81 -10.32
C PHE A 146 0.13 -7.28 -11.71
N ARG A 147 1.15 -6.43 -11.78
CA ARG A 147 1.78 -5.94 -13.02
C ARG A 147 3.29 -6.10 -12.92
N ASP A 148 3.93 -6.44 -14.03
CA ASP A 148 5.39 -6.42 -14.12
C ASP A 148 5.95 -5.00 -14.04
N VAL A 149 7.09 -4.87 -13.35
CA VAL A 149 7.80 -3.60 -13.17
C VAL A 149 9.07 -3.65 -13.98
N GLU A 150 9.17 -2.75 -14.95
CA GLU A 150 10.35 -2.65 -15.80
C GLU A 150 11.53 -2.02 -15.04
N PRO A 151 12.79 -2.41 -15.34
CA PRO A 151 13.96 -1.86 -14.65
C PRO A 151 14.04 -0.32 -14.61
N PRO A 152 13.71 0.42 -15.70
CA PRO A 152 13.70 1.89 -15.66
C PRO A 152 12.64 2.47 -14.71
N GLU A 153 11.49 1.79 -14.58
CA GLU A 153 10.44 2.23 -13.65
C GLU A 153 10.89 2.05 -12.20
N LEU A 154 11.47 0.90 -11.88
CA LEU A 154 12.04 0.63 -10.56
C LEU A 154 13.17 1.64 -10.24
N ALA A 155 14.03 1.95 -11.21
CA ALA A 155 15.07 2.96 -11.08
C ALA A 155 14.51 4.36 -10.81
N ASN A 156 13.40 4.74 -11.44
CA ASN A 156 12.75 6.02 -11.19
C ASN A 156 12.20 6.13 -9.76
N ILE A 157 11.56 5.06 -9.27
CA ILE A 157 11.08 4.97 -7.88
C ILE A 157 12.26 5.13 -6.92
N TRP A 158 13.38 4.46 -7.18
CA TRP A 158 14.58 4.57 -6.35
C TRP A 158 15.14 5.98 -6.36
N SER A 159 15.27 6.57 -7.54
CA SER A 159 15.82 7.90 -7.71
C SER A 159 15.06 8.94 -6.88
N GLY A 160 13.73 8.85 -6.88
CA GLY A 160 12.85 9.69 -6.07
C GLY A 160 13.02 9.45 -4.57
N LEU A 161 13.04 8.20 -4.12
CA LEU A 161 13.23 7.88 -2.69
C LEU A 161 14.63 8.21 -2.18
N ALA A 162 15.65 8.04 -3.01
CA ALA A 162 17.04 8.36 -2.70
C ALA A 162 17.34 9.86 -2.79
N ARG A 163 16.39 10.66 -3.30
CA ARG A 163 16.55 12.11 -3.55
C ARG A 163 17.79 12.41 -4.39
N THR A 164 17.88 11.71 -5.51
CA THR A 164 19.03 11.81 -6.41
C THR A 164 19.22 13.24 -6.89
N GLY A 165 20.42 13.78 -6.68
CA GLY A 165 20.77 15.16 -7.04
C GLY A 165 20.62 16.17 -5.90
N GLU A 166 20.05 15.77 -4.76
CA GLU A 166 19.91 16.60 -3.57
C GLU A 166 20.98 16.25 -2.52
N THR A 167 21.35 17.23 -1.68
CA THR A 167 22.31 17.03 -0.59
C THR A 167 21.58 17.20 0.75
N PHE A 168 21.77 16.24 1.65
CA PHE A 168 21.23 16.27 3.01
C PHE A 168 22.33 16.19 4.06
N SER A 169 22.19 16.98 5.12
CA SER A 169 22.94 16.80 6.36
C SER A 169 22.21 15.84 7.28
N LEU A 170 22.86 14.75 7.70
CA LEU A 170 22.27 13.75 8.58
C LEU A 170 22.53 14.10 10.05
N GLY A 171 21.48 14.50 10.76
CA GLY A 171 21.48 14.59 12.21
C GLY A 171 21.16 13.25 12.88
N PRO A 172 21.04 13.20 14.23
CA PRO A 172 20.74 11.97 14.95
C PRO A 172 19.44 11.30 14.49
N ALA A 173 18.33 12.04 14.35
CA ALA A 173 17.03 11.46 13.99
C ALA A 173 16.41 12.08 12.73
N VAL A 174 17.02 13.14 12.21
CA VAL A 174 16.46 13.98 11.15
C VAL A 174 17.55 14.31 10.13
N ALA A 175 17.20 14.24 8.85
CA ALA A 175 18.01 14.73 7.75
C ALA A 175 17.46 16.08 7.27
N THR A 176 18.35 17.03 7.02
CA THR A 176 17.98 18.40 6.61
C THR A 176 18.65 18.75 5.28
N GLY A 177 17.86 19.22 4.32
CA GLY A 177 18.29 19.62 2.98
C GLY A 177 17.21 20.50 2.31
N PRO A 178 16.90 20.31 1.02
CA PRO A 178 15.76 20.97 0.35
C PRO A 178 14.42 20.72 1.05
N SER A 179 14.29 19.56 1.70
CA SER A 179 13.21 19.22 2.63
C SER A 179 13.81 18.61 3.90
N VAL A 180 12.94 18.25 4.85
CA VAL A 180 13.35 17.63 6.12
C VAL A 180 12.77 16.22 6.21
N PHE A 181 13.62 15.23 6.47
CA PHE A 181 13.22 13.82 6.59
C PHE A 181 13.45 13.27 7.99
N ALA A 182 12.60 12.36 8.40
CA ALA A 182 12.87 11.41 9.46
C ALA A 182 12.53 10.01 8.98
N ALA A 183 13.24 9.01 9.47
CA ALA A 183 12.85 7.62 9.34
C ALA A 183 12.44 7.09 10.72
N VAL A 184 11.33 6.38 10.77
CA VAL A 184 10.85 5.71 11.98
C VAL A 184 10.75 4.21 11.75
N GLY A 185 11.16 3.42 12.74
CA GLY A 185 10.96 1.98 12.76
C GLY A 185 9.69 1.63 13.53
N LEU A 186 9.00 0.57 13.11
CA LEU A 186 7.95 -0.03 13.94
C LEU A 186 8.64 -0.82 15.05
N GLY A 187 8.51 -0.33 16.27
CA GLY A 187 9.28 -0.73 17.44
C GLY A 187 8.92 -2.10 17.98
N ARG A 188 9.27 -2.31 19.26
CA ARG A 188 9.25 -3.64 19.84
C ARG A 188 7.89 -4.13 20.40
N ARG A 189 6.81 -3.37 20.26
CA ARG A 189 5.46 -3.85 20.54
C ARG A 189 4.59 -3.73 19.30
N TRP A 190 4.01 -4.86 18.90
CA TRP A 190 3.03 -4.99 17.84
C TRP A 190 1.76 -5.59 18.46
N PRO A 191 0.57 -5.29 17.91
CA PRO A 191 -0.68 -5.83 18.43
C PRO A 191 -0.66 -7.36 18.43
N SER A 192 -1.31 -7.96 19.42
CA SER A 192 -1.38 -9.42 19.55
C SER A 192 -2.26 -10.09 18.50
N GLU A 193 -3.21 -9.33 17.94
CA GLU A 193 -4.09 -9.72 16.84
C GLU A 193 -3.97 -8.67 15.74
N VAL A 194 -3.69 -9.12 14.51
CA VAL A 194 -3.56 -8.24 13.35
C VAL A 194 -4.79 -8.37 12.46
N ALA A 195 -5.61 -7.33 12.43
CA ALA A 195 -6.72 -7.25 11.50
C ALA A 195 -6.18 -7.07 10.05
N PRO A 196 -6.93 -7.51 9.03
CA PRO A 196 -6.60 -7.19 7.64
C PRO A 196 -6.44 -5.68 7.44
N GLY A 197 -5.31 -5.25 6.91
CA GLY A 197 -5.03 -3.84 6.65
C GLY A 197 -4.67 -3.02 7.88
N TRP A 198 -4.24 -3.64 8.98
CA TRP A 198 -3.96 -2.93 10.24
C TRP A 198 -2.91 -1.80 10.12
N LEU A 199 -2.02 -1.83 9.12
CA LEU A 199 -1.06 -0.74 8.85
C LEU A 199 -1.65 0.42 8.02
N ALA A 200 -2.84 0.29 7.45
CA ALA A 200 -3.42 1.25 6.52
C ALA A 200 -3.51 2.66 7.12
N ALA A 201 -3.89 2.78 8.40
CA ALA A 201 -3.95 4.08 9.08
C ALA A 201 -2.59 4.82 9.06
N LEU A 202 -1.49 4.11 9.30
CA LEU A 202 -0.14 4.71 9.26
C LEU A 202 0.21 5.21 7.86
N LEU A 203 -0.09 4.40 6.84
CA LEU A 203 0.20 4.71 5.43
C LEU A 203 -0.52 5.96 4.93
N THR A 204 -1.62 6.30 5.58
CA THR A 204 -2.43 7.47 5.26
C THR A 204 -2.01 8.74 5.98
N THR A 205 -1.02 8.67 6.88
CA THR A 205 -0.48 9.86 7.54
C THR A 205 0.21 10.75 6.50
N GLY A 206 -0.09 12.05 6.54
CA GLY A 206 0.51 13.01 5.62
C GLY A 206 2.04 13.03 5.70
N GLY A 207 2.71 13.03 4.55
CA GLY A 207 4.17 13.06 4.46
C GLY A 207 4.87 11.71 4.57
N VAL A 208 4.15 10.58 4.68
CA VAL A 208 4.76 9.24 4.57
C VAL A 208 5.18 8.98 3.11
N ALA A 209 6.42 9.34 2.81
CA ALA A 209 7.04 9.24 1.49
C ALA A 209 7.33 7.79 1.09
N ALA A 210 7.60 6.90 2.05
CA ALA A 210 7.73 5.47 1.82
C ALA A 210 7.33 4.68 3.06
N ALA A 211 6.81 3.47 2.83
CA ALA A 211 6.64 2.45 3.85
C ALA A 211 7.27 1.16 3.33
N SER A 212 8.24 0.63 4.06
CA SER A 212 9.00 -0.55 3.66
C SER A 212 8.87 -1.64 4.71
N LEU A 213 8.55 -2.85 4.26
CA LEU A 213 8.72 -4.07 5.04
C LEU A 213 9.85 -4.88 4.40
N ARG A 214 10.99 -4.99 5.08
CA ARG A 214 12.07 -5.91 4.73
C ARG A 214 11.78 -7.26 5.37
N VAL A 215 11.52 -8.26 4.54
CA VAL A 215 11.04 -9.57 4.95
C VAL A 215 12.12 -10.62 4.73
N ARG A 216 12.50 -11.32 5.80
CA ARG A 216 13.41 -12.46 5.79
C ARG A 216 12.66 -13.72 6.18
N PRO A 217 12.38 -14.65 5.24
CA PRO A 217 11.79 -15.92 5.61
C PRO A 217 12.79 -16.77 6.40
N LEU A 218 12.33 -17.42 7.47
CA LEU A 218 13.13 -18.40 8.19
C LEU A 218 13.13 -19.74 7.46
N PHE A 219 14.27 -20.43 7.46
CA PHE A 219 14.31 -21.82 7.02
C PHE A 219 13.54 -22.72 8.00
N ARG A 220 13.02 -23.86 7.54
CA ARG A 220 12.20 -24.77 8.38
C ARG A 220 12.90 -25.14 9.69
N ALA A 221 14.19 -25.47 9.63
CA ALA A 221 14.97 -25.82 10.83
C ALA A 221 15.11 -24.63 11.80
N GLU A 222 15.38 -23.43 11.28
CA GLU A 222 15.47 -22.19 12.05
C GLU A 222 14.15 -21.83 12.71
N ALA A 223 13.04 -21.88 11.96
CA ALA A 223 11.69 -21.64 12.46
C ALA A 223 11.29 -22.64 13.56
N MET A 224 11.56 -23.94 13.36
CA MET A 224 11.28 -24.97 14.36
C MET A 224 12.09 -24.76 15.65
N HIS A 225 13.37 -24.38 15.52
CA HIS A 225 14.21 -24.06 16.66
C HIS A 225 13.69 -22.82 17.41
N PHE A 226 13.43 -21.73 16.68
CA PHE A 226 12.90 -20.47 17.21
C PHE A 226 11.62 -20.68 18.01
N LEU A 227 10.63 -21.37 17.43
CA LEU A 227 9.35 -21.65 18.09
C LEU A 227 9.50 -22.60 19.29
N THR A 228 10.43 -23.56 19.22
CA THR A 228 10.71 -24.47 20.34
C THR A 228 11.34 -23.75 21.52
N VAL A 229 12.30 -22.85 21.28
CA VAL A 229 12.88 -22.00 22.33
C VAL A 229 11.80 -21.13 22.97
N ARG A 230 10.94 -20.50 22.16
CA ARG A 230 9.86 -19.66 22.65
C ARG A 230 8.86 -20.42 23.52
N LEU A 231 8.46 -21.62 23.09
CA LEU A 231 7.57 -22.49 23.87
C LEU A 231 8.22 -22.96 25.17
N ARG A 232 9.52 -23.23 25.18
CA ARG A 232 10.26 -23.56 26.42
C ARG A 232 10.25 -22.40 27.41
N HIS A 233 10.48 -21.17 26.94
CA HIS A 233 10.43 -19.98 27.80
C HIS A 233 9.03 -19.76 28.39
N VAL A 234 7.98 -19.89 27.58
CA VAL A 234 6.59 -19.77 28.05
C VAL A 234 6.29 -20.81 29.14
N ARG A 235 6.59 -22.09 28.88
CA ARG A 235 6.36 -23.17 29.85
C ARG A 235 7.17 -23.02 31.14
N ALA A 236 8.40 -22.53 31.05
CA ALA A 236 9.22 -22.26 32.21
C ALA A 236 8.61 -21.12 33.05
N ALA A 237 8.24 -20.01 32.42
CA ALA A 237 7.62 -18.87 33.09
C ALA A 237 6.28 -19.25 33.74
N GLU A 238 5.44 -20.05 33.09
CA GLU A 238 4.21 -20.60 33.69
C GLU A 238 4.49 -21.47 34.91
N ARG A 239 5.53 -22.32 34.85
CA ARG A 239 5.91 -23.17 35.99
C ARG A 239 6.31 -22.31 37.20
N LEU A 240 7.14 -21.30 36.99
CA LEU A 240 7.56 -20.38 38.07
C LEU A 240 6.37 -19.59 38.64
N ALA A 241 5.46 -19.11 37.79
CA ALA A 241 4.27 -18.39 38.23
C ALA A 241 3.39 -19.28 39.14
N ARG A 242 3.16 -20.54 38.73
CA ARG A 242 2.43 -21.53 39.55
C ARG A 242 3.13 -21.84 40.86
N GLU A 243 4.45 -22.00 40.86
CA GLU A 243 5.25 -22.19 42.09
C GLU A 243 5.11 -21.01 43.07
N ARG A 244 4.88 -19.79 42.56
CA ARG A 244 4.67 -18.57 43.35
C ARG A 244 3.21 -18.31 43.72
N GLY A 245 2.27 -19.15 43.29
CA GLY A 245 0.85 -18.92 43.46
C GLY A 245 0.32 -17.70 42.69
N GLU A 246 1.03 -17.27 41.64
CA GLU A 246 0.56 -16.23 40.72
C GLU A 246 -0.59 -16.77 39.85
N LEU A 247 -1.51 -15.88 39.47
CA LEU A 247 -2.58 -16.22 38.53
C LEU A 247 -2.02 -16.41 37.12
N ASP A 248 -2.74 -17.18 36.31
CA ASP A 248 -2.38 -17.39 34.91
C ASP A 248 -2.41 -16.07 34.11
N ASP A 249 -1.37 -15.87 33.31
CA ASP A 249 -1.17 -14.68 32.49
C ASP A 249 -1.68 -14.93 31.08
N VAL A 250 -2.80 -14.28 30.71
CA VAL A 250 -3.47 -14.43 29.41
C VAL A 250 -2.52 -14.11 28.24
N ALA A 251 -1.63 -13.12 28.38
CA ALA A 251 -0.69 -12.77 27.32
C ALA A 251 0.33 -13.89 27.11
N ARG A 252 0.78 -14.51 28.20
CA ARG A 252 1.70 -15.66 28.17
C ARG A 252 1.04 -16.90 27.57
N GLU A 253 -0.20 -17.18 27.94
CA GLU A 253 -0.97 -18.29 27.36
C GLU A 253 -1.11 -18.14 25.84
N ARG A 254 -1.52 -16.95 25.37
CA ARG A 254 -1.61 -16.63 23.94
C ARG A 254 -0.28 -16.85 23.23
N LEU A 255 0.82 -16.35 23.78
CA LEU A 255 2.17 -16.57 23.23
C LEU A 255 2.50 -18.06 23.09
N GLY A 256 2.10 -18.89 24.07
CA GLY A 256 2.26 -20.34 24.04
C GLY A 256 1.41 -20.99 22.94
N GLN A 257 0.15 -20.60 22.81
CA GLN A 257 -0.76 -21.09 21.78
C GLN A 257 -0.28 -20.71 20.37
N THR A 258 0.12 -19.46 20.14
CA THR A 258 0.68 -18.99 18.87
C THR A 258 1.95 -19.76 18.52
N ALA A 259 2.88 -19.94 19.47
CA ALA A 259 4.10 -20.70 19.22
C ALA A 259 3.83 -22.17 18.88
N ALA A 260 2.85 -22.79 19.55
CA ALA A 260 2.44 -24.17 19.27
C ALA A 260 1.76 -24.30 17.90
N SER A 261 0.86 -23.38 17.56
CA SER A 261 0.15 -23.34 16.27
C SER A 261 1.13 -23.13 15.11
N GLY A 262 1.98 -22.10 15.20
CA GLY A 262 3.01 -21.84 14.20
C GLY A 262 3.95 -23.04 14.00
N ARG A 263 4.25 -23.79 15.06
CA ARG A 263 5.10 -24.98 14.95
C ARG A 263 4.40 -26.12 14.21
N ARG A 264 3.09 -26.30 14.41
CA ARG A 264 2.30 -27.26 13.63
C ARG A 264 2.24 -26.85 12.15
N ALA A 265 2.01 -25.57 11.87
CA ALA A 265 1.96 -25.04 10.50
C ALA A 265 3.29 -25.25 9.76
N VAL A 266 4.42 -24.87 10.38
CA VAL A 266 5.77 -25.09 9.81
C VAL A 266 6.08 -26.58 9.65
N HIS A 267 5.65 -27.42 10.58
CA HIS A 267 5.84 -28.86 10.46
C HIS A 267 5.05 -29.45 9.28
N ALA A 268 3.80 -29.00 9.09
CA ALA A 268 2.90 -29.41 8.02
C ALA A 268 3.20 -28.73 6.65
N ALA A 269 4.18 -27.83 6.58
CA ALA A 269 4.45 -27.00 5.42
C ALA A 269 3.23 -26.16 4.97
N ALA A 270 2.38 -25.77 5.94
CA ALA A 270 1.16 -24.98 5.73
C ALA A 270 1.38 -23.48 6.05
N GLY A 271 2.63 -23.05 6.25
CA GLY A 271 2.98 -21.68 6.54
C GLY A 271 4.46 -21.52 6.91
N ARG A 272 4.94 -20.29 6.86
CA ARG A 272 6.32 -19.90 7.21
C ARG A 272 6.32 -18.92 8.38
N ILE A 273 7.51 -18.76 8.97
CA ILE A 273 7.80 -17.70 9.92
C ILE A 273 8.77 -16.74 9.24
N TYR A 274 8.51 -15.45 9.38
CA TYR A 274 9.28 -14.36 8.81
C TYR A 274 9.88 -13.54 9.93
N LEU A 275 11.08 -12.98 9.72
CA LEU A 275 11.49 -11.77 10.40
C LEU A 275 11.23 -10.56 9.50
N VAL A 276 10.66 -9.52 10.06
CA VAL A 276 10.20 -8.33 9.35
C VAL A 276 10.76 -7.11 10.04
N ASP A 277 11.48 -6.27 9.29
CA ASP A 277 11.86 -4.92 9.69
C ASP A 277 10.98 -3.93 8.93
N ALA A 278 10.34 -3.03 9.66
CA ALA A 278 9.33 -2.14 9.11
C ALA A 278 9.74 -0.69 9.35
N VAL A 279 9.89 0.06 8.26
CA VAL A 279 10.36 1.45 8.29
C VAL A 279 9.40 2.35 7.52
N LEU A 280 9.07 3.49 8.11
CA LEU A 280 8.36 4.58 7.45
C LEU A 280 9.31 5.77 7.26
N LEU A 281 9.44 6.24 6.02
CA LEU A 281 10.15 7.47 5.70
C LEU A 281 9.14 8.62 5.66
N VAL A 282 9.35 9.61 6.52
CA VAL A 282 8.47 10.77 6.67
C VAL A 282 9.21 12.01 6.20
N GLU A 283 8.64 12.72 5.25
CA GLU A 283 9.14 13.98 4.72
C GLU A 283 8.27 15.14 5.19
N ALA A 284 8.85 16.34 5.28
CA ALA A 284 8.13 17.60 5.46
C ALA A 284 8.90 18.78 4.84
N PRO A 285 8.22 19.88 4.49
CA PRO A 285 8.88 21.10 4.00
C PRO A 285 9.77 21.76 5.06
N ASP A 286 9.45 21.58 6.34
CA ASP A 286 10.16 22.19 7.46
C ASP A 286 10.08 21.32 8.72
N ALA A 287 10.94 21.63 9.70
CA ALA A 287 11.06 20.87 10.93
C ALA A 287 9.83 20.95 11.85
N ALA A 288 9.02 22.02 11.77
CA ALA A 288 7.80 22.13 12.56
C ALA A 288 6.72 21.19 12.00
N THR A 289 6.50 21.23 10.69
CA THR A 289 5.61 20.31 9.98
C THR A 289 6.04 18.86 10.16
N LEU A 290 7.35 18.56 10.15
CA LEU A 290 7.85 17.20 10.41
C LEU A 290 7.46 16.70 11.79
N ARG A 291 7.59 17.55 12.82
CA ARG A 291 7.24 17.18 14.20
C ARG A 291 5.76 16.86 14.33
N GLU A 292 4.90 17.66 13.72
CA GLU A 292 3.45 17.40 13.72
C GLU A 292 3.12 16.07 13.05
N ARG A 293 3.73 15.77 11.88
CA ARG A 293 3.56 14.50 11.18
C ARG A 293 4.03 13.29 12.00
N LEU A 294 5.18 13.42 12.66
CA LEU A 294 5.71 12.37 13.54
C LEU A 294 4.84 12.14 14.77
N GLU A 295 4.30 13.19 15.38
CA GLU A 295 3.35 13.05 16.48
C GLU A 295 2.05 12.38 16.02
N MET A 296 1.44 12.82 14.91
CA MET A 296 0.26 12.15 14.35
C MET A 296 0.53 10.65 14.11
N LEU A 297 1.67 10.32 13.51
CA LEU A 297 2.05 8.93 13.27
C LEU A 297 2.16 8.13 14.57
N ARG A 298 2.76 8.71 15.62
CA ARG A 298 2.85 8.08 16.96
C ARG A 298 1.47 7.87 17.59
N LEU A 299 0.54 8.82 17.43
CA LEU A 299 -0.83 8.68 17.93
C LEU A 299 -1.57 7.54 17.21
N GLU A 300 -1.49 7.48 15.88
CA GLU A 300 -2.05 6.38 15.08
C GLU A 300 -1.44 5.02 15.46
N GLY A 301 -0.11 4.97 15.66
CA GLY A 301 0.59 3.77 16.14
C GLY A 301 0.05 3.30 17.49
N ARG A 302 -0.12 4.20 18.47
CA ARG A 302 -0.66 3.84 19.78
C ARG A 302 -2.09 3.31 19.71
N ALA A 303 -2.92 3.85 18.82
CA ALA A 303 -4.28 3.34 18.60
C ALA A 303 -4.29 1.89 18.07
N LEU A 304 -3.20 1.47 17.41
CA LEU A 304 -2.97 0.11 16.92
C LEU A 304 -2.14 -0.76 17.89
N GLU A 305 -1.91 -0.32 19.14
CA GLU A 305 -1.01 -0.98 20.10
C GLU A 305 0.42 -1.19 19.55
N LEU A 306 0.86 -0.28 18.69
CA LEU A 306 2.14 -0.31 17.99
C LEU A 306 3.05 0.80 18.50
N ASP A 307 4.29 0.44 18.85
CA ASP A 307 5.32 1.43 19.10
C ASP A 307 5.92 1.93 17.80
N ILE A 308 6.10 3.25 17.68
CA ILE A 308 6.81 3.87 16.57
C ILE A 308 7.96 4.69 17.13
N GLU A 309 9.17 4.30 16.75
CA GLU A 309 10.40 4.86 17.30
C GLU A 309 11.24 5.53 16.20
N PRO A 310 11.78 6.73 16.43
CA PRO A 310 12.69 7.34 15.47
C PRO A 310 13.97 6.52 15.34
N ALA A 311 14.49 6.37 14.13
CA ALA A 311 15.75 5.68 13.84
C ALA A 311 16.96 6.54 14.25
N THR A 312 17.04 6.91 15.52
CA THR A 312 18.06 7.79 16.07
C THR A 312 19.45 7.13 15.93
N PHE A 313 20.41 7.86 15.39
CA PHE A 313 21.74 7.41 14.98
C PHE A 313 21.77 6.31 13.92
N ARG A 314 20.61 5.95 13.35
CA ARG A 314 20.45 4.91 12.33
C ARG A 314 19.62 5.38 11.13
N LEU A 315 19.57 6.70 10.93
CA LEU A 315 18.75 7.32 9.91
C LEU A 315 19.16 6.86 8.50
N ALA A 316 20.45 6.73 8.24
CA ALA A 316 20.95 6.25 6.95
C ALA A 316 20.53 4.80 6.68
N GLU A 317 20.64 3.90 7.67
CA GLU A 317 20.19 2.52 7.54
C GLU A 317 18.67 2.43 7.34
N ALA A 318 17.89 3.21 8.10
CA ALA A 318 16.44 3.21 7.98
C ALA A 318 15.98 3.76 6.61
N TRP A 319 16.61 4.84 6.15
CA TRP A 319 16.33 5.38 4.82
C TRP A 319 16.69 4.36 3.73
N ARG A 320 17.85 3.71 3.82
CA ARG A 320 18.24 2.61 2.91
C ARG A 320 17.27 1.43 2.96
N ALA A 321 16.62 1.16 4.10
CA ALA A 321 15.63 0.09 4.18
C ALA A 321 14.40 0.38 3.29
N CYS A 322 14.12 1.65 2.98
CA CYS A 322 13.09 2.09 2.04
C CYS A 322 13.54 2.07 0.57
N LEU A 323 14.84 1.87 0.31
CA LEU A 323 15.36 1.67 -1.04
C LEU A 323 15.30 0.18 -1.38
N PRO A 324 14.81 -0.20 -2.56
CA PRO A 324 14.92 -1.56 -3.03
C PRO A 324 16.37 -1.95 -3.32
N GLY A 325 16.61 -3.25 -3.43
CA GLY A 325 17.96 -3.83 -3.40
C GLY A 325 18.30 -4.46 -2.05
N PRO A 326 19.59 -4.67 -1.73
CA PRO A 326 19.99 -5.44 -0.56
C PRO A 326 19.51 -4.78 0.75
N ALA A 327 18.99 -5.57 1.69
CA ALA A 327 18.52 -5.04 2.96
C ALA A 327 19.70 -4.57 3.84
N PRO A 328 19.63 -3.36 4.43
CA PRO A 328 20.59 -2.96 5.45
C PRO A 328 20.35 -3.74 6.75
N ALA A 329 21.21 -3.50 7.76
CA ALA A 329 20.97 -4.04 9.09
C ALA A 329 19.59 -3.54 9.62
N PRO A 330 18.72 -4.43 10.12
CA PRO A 330 17.37 -4.07 10.47
C PRO A 330 17.32 -3.08 11.63
N ILE A 331 16.35 -2.16 11.61
CA ILE A 331 16.13 -1.21 12.72
C ILE A 331 15.56 -1.96 13.92
N ALA A 332 14.46 -2.68 13.71
CA ALA A 332 13.84 -3.54 14.69
C ALA A 332 13.11 -4.71 14.01
N GLU A 333 13.52 -5.94 14.32
CA GLU A 333 12.87 -7.12 13.75
C GLU A 333 11.67 -7.60 14.57
N ARG A 334 10.64 -8.01 13.84
CA ARG A 334 9.49 -8.76 14.33
C ARG A 334 9.33 -10.09 13.65
N ASN A 335 8.93 -11.11 14.41
CA ASN A 335 8.48 -12.34 13.81
C ASN A 335 7.01 -12.28 13.44
N LEU A 336 6.67 -12.63 12.20
CA LEU A 336 5.29 -12.81 11.72
C LEU A 336 5.12 -14.20 11.12
N ASP A 337 3.91 -14.74 11.17
CA ASP A 337 3.54 -15.87 10.31
C ASP A 337 3.00 -15.37 8.96
N SER A 338 2.77 -16.29 8.03
CA SER A 338 2.28 -15.97 6.68
C SER A 338 0.98 -15.17 6.69
N ALA A 339 0.03 -15.53 7.57
CA ALA A 339 -1.24 -14.84 7.69
C ALA A 339 -1.08 -13.40 8.20
N SER A 340 -0.24 -13.20 9.22
CA SER A 340 0.01 -11.85 9.78
C SER A 340 0.75 -10.95 8.79
N LEU A 341 1.68 -11.51 8.00
CA LEU A 341 2.35 -10.75 6.94
C LEU A 341 1.37 -10.37 5.83
N ALA A 342 0.51 -11.30 5.40
CA ALA A 342 -0.56 -11.02 4.44
C ALA A 342 -1.51 -9.92 4.94
N ALA A 343 -1.91 -9.97 6.21
CA ALA A 343 -2.79 -8.97 6.82
C ALA A 343 -2.15 -7.57 6.93
N SER A 344 -0.83 -7.43 6.79
CA SER A 344 -0.16 -6.12 6.88
C SER A 344 -0.45 -5.19 5.69
N LEU A 345 -0.85 -5.74 4.53
CA LEU A 345 -1.40 -5.06 3.35
C LEU A 345 -0.86 -3.63 3.08
N LEU A 346 0.41 -3.51 2.67
CA LEU A 346 0.93 -2.19 2.27
C LEU A 346 0.27 -1.60 1.01
N HIS A 347 -0.50 -2.42 0.28
CA HIS A 347 -1.31 -2.09 -0.89
C HIS A 347 -2.81 -1.95 -0.54
N ALA A 348 -3.16 -1.85 0.74
CA ALA A 348 -4.52 -1.53 1.14
C ALA A 348 -4.93 -0.21 0.47
N ALA A 349 -5.97 -0.24 -0.34
CA ALA A 349 -6.59 0.94 -0.91
C ALA A 349 -7.96 1.15 -0.29
N SER A 350 -8.19 2.35 0.23
CA SER A 350 -9.53 2.83 0.55
C SER A 350 -10.28 3.35 -0.68
N ASP A 351 -9.54 3.68 -1.74
CA ASP A 351 -10.04 4.51 -2.83
C ASP A 351 -10.40 3.68 -4.06
N LEU A 352 -11.66 3.78 -4.49
CA LEU A 352 -12.19 3.22 -5.73
C LEU A 352 -11.79 4.12 -6.90
N TYR A 353 -10.83 3.67 -7.71
CA TYR A 353 -10.32 4.43 -8.84
C TYR A 353 -10.06 3.57 -10.06
N GLU A 354 -10.93 3.70 -11.04
CA GLU A 354 -10.87 3.06 -12.35
C GLU A 354 -10.75 4.15 -13.42
N PRO A 355 -9.55 4.38 -14.01
CA PRO A 355 -9.30 5.50 -14.92
C PRO A 355 -10.29 5.58 -16.09
N SER A 356 -10.76 4.43 -16.57
CA SER A 356 -11.74 4.33 -17.66
C SER A 356 -13.12 4.85 -17.30
N GLY A 357 -13.43 4.98 -16.01
CA GLY A 357 -14.73 5.31 -15.45
C GLY A 357 -15.09 6.79 -15.49
N HIS A 358 -15.90 7.22 -14.52
CA HIS A 358 -16.19 8.64 -14.26
C HIS A 358 -16.30 8.90 -12.77
N LEU A 359 -16.18 10.18 -12.38
CA LEU A 359 -16.30 10.63 -11.01
C LEU A 359 -17.69 10.32 -10.46
N TYR A 360 -17.76 9.59 -9.35
CA TYR A 360 -18.97 9.38 -8.55
C TYR A 360 -19.05 10.39 -7.40
N GLY A 361 -17.90 10.73 -6.81
CA GLY A 361 -17.80 11.65 -5.69
C GLY A 361 -16.39 11.68 -5.11
N VAL A 362 -16.29 11.98 -3.84
CA VAL A 362 -15.02 11.93 -3.09
C VAL A 362 -15.14 10.97 -1.91
N ALA A 363 -14.10 10.19 -1.68
CA ALA A 363 -14.02 9.32 -0.52
C ALA A 363 -13.93 10.16 0.75
N ARG A 364 -14.79 9.89 1.73
CA ARG A 364 -14.84 10.67 2.98
C ARG A 364 -13.56 10.53 3.81
N THR A 365 -12.88 9.39 3.72
CA THR A 365 -11.69 9.04 4.50
C THR A 365 -10.43 9.69 3.93
N SER A 366 -10.23 9.62 2.61
CA SER A 366 -9.05 10.13 1.91
C SER A 366 -9.21 11.51 1.29
N GLY A 367 -10.44 11.94 1.04
CA GLY A 367 -10.73 13.07 0.17
C GLY A 367 -10.42 12.80 -1.30
N ALA A 368 -9.99 11.58 -1.66
CA ALA A 368 -9.63 11.24 -3.03
C ALA A 368 -10.87 11.12 -3.92
N PRO A 369 -10.76 11.45 -5.22
CA PRO A 369 -11.82 11.18 -6.20
C PRO A 369 -12.18 9.69 -6.24
N ILE A 370 -13.48 9.38 -6.14
CA ILE A 370 -14.02 8.06 -6.45
C ILE A 370 -14.34 8.04 -7.94
N VAL A 371 -13.56 7.29 -8.71
CA VAL A 371 -13.78 7.09 -10.15
C VAL A 371 -14.07 5.61 -10.36
N LEU A 372 -15.22 5.30 -10.97
CA LEU A 372 -15.65 3.93 -11.18
C LEU A 372 -16.14 3.75 -12.60
N ASP A 373 -15.74 2.65 -13.23
CA ASP A 373 -16.28 2.18 -14.50
C ASP A 373 -17.19 0.99 -14.26
N ARG A 374 -18.42 1.25 -13.81
CA ARG A 374 -19.40 0.17 -13.58
C ARG A 374 -19.61 -0.75 -14.80
N PHE A 375 -19.30 -0.26 -16.01
CA PHE A 375 -19.48 -1.02 -17.24
C PHE A 375 -18.31 -1.94 -17.59
N ALA A 376 -17.22 -1.87 -16.84
CA ALA A 376 -16.10 -2.83 -16.94
C ALA A 376 -16.32 -4.08 -16.07
N HIS A 377 -17.30 -4.04 -15.16
CA HIS A 377 -17.61 -5.13 -14.23
C HIS A 377 -18.64 -6.11 -14.81
N THR A 378 -18.66 -7.33 -14.28
CA THR A 378 -19.64 -8.36 -14.67
C THR A 378 -21.08 -7.90 -14.39
N SER A 379 -21.30 -7.21 -13.28
CA SER A 379 -22.56 -6.53 -12.96
C SER A 379 -22.43 -5.03 -13.23
N HIS A 380 -23.28 -4.53 -14.12
CA HIS A 380 -23.29 -3.13 -14.54
C HIS A 380 -24.32 -2.29 -13.79
N ASN A 381 -25.08 -2.93 -12.89
CA ASN A 381 -26.26 -2.35 -12.25
C ASN A 381 -25.86 -1.48 -11.05
N ALA A 382 -26.55 -0.35 -10.89
CA ALA A 382 -26.44 0.53 -9.74
C ALA A 382 -27.82 0.79 -9.13
N ILE A 383 -27.89 0.91 -7.80
CA ILE A 383 -29.11 1.25 -7.07
C ILE A 383 -28.81 2.51 -6.24
N VAL A 384 -29.61 3.57 -6.46
CA VAL A 384 -29.49 4.83 -5.71
C VAL A 384 -30.70 4.98 -4.79
N LEU A 385 -30.46 4.89 -3.48
CA LEU A 385 -31.50 5.00 -2.45
C LEU A 385 -31.30 6.27 -1.61
N GLY A 386 -32.39 6.80 -1.09
CA GLY A 386 -32.38 8.02 -0.28
C GLY A 386 -33.78 8.58 -0.08
N GLN A 387 -33.95 9.52 0.85
CA GLN A 387 -35.22 10.21 1.08
C GLN A 387 -35.36 11.42 0.14
N THR A 388 -36.55 12.01 0.06
CA THR A 388 -36.75 13.25 -0.73
C THR A 388 -35.87 14.37 -0.16
N GLY A 389 -35.20 15.12 -1.04
CA GLY A 389 -34.29 16.20 -0.63
C GLY A 389 -32.85 15.78 -0.31
N THR A 390 -32.51 14.48 -0.31
CA THR A 390 -31.13 14.03 -0.02
C THR A 390 -30.17 14.10 -1.22
N GLY A 391 -30.59 14.73 -2.33
CA GLY A 391 -29.76 14.89 -3.53
C GLY A 391 -29.79 13.72 -4.52
N LYS A 392 -30.73 12.77 -4.42
CA LYS A 392 -30.85 11.64 -5.38
C LYS A 392 -30.88 12.10 -6.84
N THR A 393 -31.83 12.97 -7.19
CA THR A 393 -32.00 13.51 -8.55
C THR A 393 -30.76 14.28 -9.04
N MET A 394 -30.07 14.97 -8.11
CA MET A 394 -28.83 15.70 -8.43
C MET A 394 -27.69 14.73 -8.74
N PHE A 395 -27.53 13.66 -7.94
CA PHE A 395 -26.54 12.62 -8.17
C PHE A 395 -26.77 11.90 -9.51
N THR A 396 -27.98 11.40 -9.74
CA THR A 396 -28.33 10.67 -10.97
C THR A 396 -28.26 11.57 -12.20
N GLY A 397 -28.69 12.84 -12.11
CA GLY A 397 -28.55 13.80 -13.19
C GLY A 397 -27.09 14.09 -13.56
N ALA A 398 -26.21 14.21 -12.56
CA ALA A 398 -24.78 14.35 -12.79
C ALA A 398 -24.19 13.08 -13.43
N GLU A 399 -24.60 11.90 -12.96
CA GLU A 399 -24.18 10.61 -13.53
C GLU A 399 -24.61 10.46 -15.00
N ILE A 400 -25.83 10.86 -15.36
CA ILE A 400 -26.32 10.88 -16.75
C ILE A 400 -25.41 11.74 -17.64
N GLY A 401 -25.09 12.96 -17.20
CA GLY A 401 -24.19 13.85 -17.93
C GLY A 401 -22.78 13.27 -18.10
N ARG A 402 -22.25 12.62 -17.05
CA ARG A 402 -20.94 11.96 -17.09
C ARG A 402 -20.93 10.71 -17.97
N CYS A 403 -22.01 9.94 -18.02
CA CYS A 403 -22.19 8.83 -18.94
C CYS A 403 -22.14 9.32 -20.40
N LEU A 404 -22.83 10.42 -20.71
CA LEU A 404 -22.83 11.00 -22.06
C LEU A 404 -21.44 11.53 -22.47
N LEU A 405 -20.67 12.11 -21.54
CA LEU A 405 -19.27 12.49 -21.80
C LEU A 405 -18.38 11.30 -22.20
N ARG A 406 -18.75 10.10 -21.75
CA ARG A 406 -18.07 8.83 -22.11
C ARG A 406 -18.68 8.16 -23.34
N GLY A 407 -19.62 8.81 -24.04
CA GLY A 407 -20.31 8.23 -25.20
C GLY A 407 -21.34 7.14 -24.84
N ILE A 408 -21.76 7.05 -23.58
CA ILE A 408 -22.73 6.04 -23.13
C ILE A 408 -24.15 6.58 -23.39
N ARG A 409 -24.96 5.81 -24.12
CA ARG A 409 -26.36 6.14 -24.37
C ARG A 409 -27.20 5.97 -23.11
N VAL A 410 -28.01 6.98 -22.81
CA VAL A 410 -28.91 6.98 -21.64
C VAL A 410 -30.36 6.93 -22.11
N LEU A 411 -31.15 6.04 -21.52
CA LEU A 411 -32.61 6.04 -21.58
C LEU A 411 -33.13 6.18 -20.14
N ALA A 412 -34.02 7.13 -19.91
CA ALA A 412 -34.56 7.42 -18.58
C ALA A 412 -36.09 7.36 -18.60
N ILE A 413 -36.66 6.72 -17.59
CA ILE A 413 -38.10 6.77 -17.28
C ILE A 413 -38.24 7.69 -16.08
N ASP A 414 -38.90 8.82 -16.29
CA ASP A 414 -38.96 9.91 -15.32
C ASP A 414 -40.42 10.26 -14.99
N PRO A 415 -41.02 9.61 -13.98
CA PRO A 415 -42.42 9.85 -13.62
C PRO A 415 -42.65 11.24 -13.00
N LEU A 416 -41.59 11.94 -12.56
CA LEU A 416 -41.70 13.25 -11.90
C LEU A 416 -41.33 14.41 -12.84
N GLY A 417 -40.74 14.14 -14.01
CA GLY A 417 -40.30 15.15 -14.96
C GLY A 417 -39.05 15.94 -14.50
N ASP A 418 -38.34 15.44 -13.49
CA ASP A 418 -37.14 16.03 -12.90
C ASP A 418 -36.00 16.25 -13.92
N TYR A 419 -35.91 15.42 -14.96
CA TYR A 419 -34.83 15.45 -15.94
C TYR A 419 -35.17 16.21 -17.22
N ARG A 420 -36.38 16.76 -17.39
CA ARG A 420 -36.78 17.47 -18.63
C ARG A 420 -35.76 18.53 -19.05
N ARG A 421 -35.39 19.42 -18.12
CA ARG A 421 -34.39 20.47 -18.35
C ARG A 421 -33.00 19.90 -18.67
N LEU A 422 -32.61 18.82 -18.01
CA LEU A 422 -31.33 18.15 -18.24
C LEU A 422 -31.29 17.57 -19.66
N THR A 423 -32.36 16.90 -20.09
CA THR A 423 -32.52 16.34 -21.44
C THR A 423 -32.40 17.42 -22.51
N GLU A 424 -33.13 18.54 -22.38
CA GLU A 424 -33.01 19.68 -23.30
C GLU A 424 -31.58 20.27 -23.33
N THR A 425 -30.96 20.35 -22.16
CA THR A 425 -29.60 20.88 -22.00
C THR A 425 -28.54 19.98 -22.65
N LEU A 426 -28.80 18.68 -22.73
CA LEU A 426 -27.92 17.68 -23.34
C LEU A 426 -28.31 17.33 -24.78
N ASP A 427 -29.24 18.08 -25.39
CA ASP A 427 -29.75 17.84 -26.74
C ASP A 427 -30.43 16.46 -26.91
N GLY A 428 -30.95 15.92 -25.82
CA GLY A 428 -31.70 14.68 -25.81
C GLY A 428 -33.16 14.87 -26.23
N THR A 429 -33.83 13.75 -26.48
CA THR A 429 -35.27 13.74 -26.77
C THR A 429 -36.05 13.44 -25.51
N TYR A 430 -36.95 14.35 -25.11
CA TYR A 430 -37.94 14.09 -24.08
C TYR A 430 -39.26 13.71 -24.75
N VAL A 431 -39.81 12.55 -24.40
CA VAL A 431 -41.12 12.09 -24.88
C VAL A 431 -42.07 12.08 -23.70
N GLU A 432 -43.18 12.79 -23.83
CA GLU A 432 -44.29 12.72 -22.88
C GLU A 432 -45.14 11.50 -23.26
N LEU A 433 -45.20 10.51 -22.36
CA LEU A 433 -45.84 9.20 -22.58
C LEU A 433 -47.28 9.16 -22.09
#